data_AF-A0A5J4N933-F1
#
_entry.id   AF-A0A5J4N933-F1
#
_cell.length_a   1.000
_cell.length_b   1.000
_cell.length_c   1.000
_cell.angle_alpha   90.00
_cell.angle_beta   90.00
_cell.angle_gamma   90.00
#
_symmetry.space_group_name_H-M   'P 1'
#
loop_
_entity.id
_entity.type
_entity.pdbx_description
1 polymer ?
#
loop_
_entity_poly.entity_id
_entity_poly.type
_entity_poly.pdbx_seq_one_letter_code
_entity_poly.pdbx_strand_id
1 'polypeptide(L)'
;MTAGDTETILEPAPSPDQKNGVQNTAFVPDDTSVDTGKGTPQTMKGPRKLWKWRLEGMTLVVLSVVVLSAAITVALIICIFAGPSQVQPHGAVASESGYCSRFGLELMEQDDGNAVDSAVATALCLAVVRPDVASLAGCGMMLVKNRNTQHSHLYDFMCSAPSNPPAADLNRPETLVGLPGFLKGLQLAHSQFGKRPWADLVRGASYAAANGFQPDTALLEAAKAVKSSNPSGAGTIVDSLVTLSGGIYTPPSALKDVLRTLAERGSETFYSGGTDSTSFANRLLSFMVGWQAKDLNDYKVNQPKPIQMGFAGFTLEAFPAPSSGGPFLLSLLGNTDLKNAVAPLSRKALAENDVNATATVLHRLIEFSKAAEASVLTLGDISDSSIADEATRLQNQLFSPTSRKALVNSVDDSGTLPVSGSLQRESDVAIGDTGIVATDSAYLTVVMNLFLGAPFGSGLVVPNTGVHLNAALRLFSNATLVNSSKPILNMIASGRRPLVPVSPVYLSTTQRKCGIRVGVTSSGGIWGSLDSAQVD
;
A
#
# COMPACT_ATOMS: atom_id res chain seq x y z
N MET A 1 20.70 -16.73 -33.42
CA MET A 1 21.11 -15.32 -33.53
C MET A 1 21.37 -14.82 -32.12
N THR A 2 22.63 -14.65 -31.78
CA THR A 2 23.13 -14.23 -30.46
C THR A 2 23.06 -12.71 -30.36
N ALA A 3 22.29 -12.20 -29.40
CA ALA A 3 22.34 -10.80 -28.99
C ALA A 3 23.13 -10.74 -27.67
N GLY A 4 24.23 -9.98 -27.68
CA GLY A 4 25.04 -9.69 -26.51
C GLY A 4 24.66 -8.32 -25.97
N ASP A 5 24.39 -8.26 -24.67
CA ASP A 5 24.20 -7.01 -23.94
C ASP A 5 25.59 -6.48 -23.50
N THR A 6 25.88 -5.26 -23.90
CA THR A 6 27.08 -4.51 -23.48
C THR A 6 26.62 -3.43 -22.49
N GLU A 7 26.93 -3.63 -21.21
CA GLU A 7 26.80 -2.60 -20.18
C GLU A 7 27.75 -1.44 -20.51
N THR A 8 27.20 -0.24 -20.70
CA THR A 8 27.97 0.99 -20.87
C THR A 8 27.97 1.74 -19.55
N ILE A 9 29.11 1.73 -18.86
CA ILE A 9 29.36 2.49 -17.64
C ILE A 9 29.66 3.94 -18.04
N LEU A 10 28.81 4.89 -17.62
CA LEU A 10 29.05 6.33 -17.79
C LEU A 10 29.67 6.90 -16.51
N GLU A 11 30.93 7.30 -16.59
CA GLU A 11 31.61 8.11 -15.56
C GLU A 11 31.11 9.57 -15.57
N PRO A 12 31.01 10.24 -14.42
CA PRO A 12 30.57 11.64 -14.35
C PRO A 12 31.70 12.64 -14.64
N ALA A 13 31.36 13.66 -15.44
CA ALA A 13 32.22 14.80 -15.77
C ALA A 13 32.38 15.80 -14.60
N PRO A 14 33.49 16.58 -14.54
CA PRO A 14 33.77 17.51 -13.45
C PRO A 14 33.01 18.85 -13.58
N SER A 15 32.62 19.43 -12.43
CA SER A 15 31.90 20.71 -12.31
C SER A 15 32.78 21.94 -12.56
N PRO A 16 32.24 23.05 -13.12
CA PRO A 16 32.99 24.29 -13.26
C PRO A 16 32.88 25.22 -12.04
N ASP A 17 34.02 25.81 -11.68
CA ASP A 17 34.19 26.93 -10.76
C ASP A 17 33.35 28.16 -11.15
N GLN A 18 32.70 28.79 -10.16
CA GLN A 18 32.26 30.19 -10.25
C GLN A 18 32.83 31.02 -9.11
N LYS A 19 33.82 31.84 -9.46
CA LYS A 19 34.17 33.08 -8.76
C LYS A 19 33.04 34.10 -8.97
N ASN A 20 32.60 34.76 -7.90
CA ASN A 20 32.13 36.14 -7.97
C ASN A 20 32.23 36.79 -6.59
N GLY A 21 33.08 37.82 -6.51
CA GLY A 21 33.15 38.73 -5.37
C GLY A 21 32.13 39.84 -5.53
N VAL A 22 31.52 40.24 -4.41
CA VAL A 22 30.75 41.49 -4.31
C VAL A 22 31.18 42.21 -3.05
N GLN A 23 31.54 43.49 -3.22
CA GLN A 23 32.06 44.40 -2.21
C GLN A 23 30.96 44.91 -1.26
N ASN A 24 31.33 45.03 0.01
CA ASN A 24 30.57 45.65 1.08
C ASN A 24 30.47 47.18 0.90
N THR A 25 29.27 47.73 1.09
CA THR A 25 29.06 49.16 1.36
C THR A 25 29.06 49.41 2.87
N ALA A 26 29.90 50.35 3.30
CA ALA A 26 30.02 50.81 4.68
C ALA A 26 28.94 51.87 4.98
N PHE A 27 28.34 51.79 6.16
CA PHE A 27 27.48 52.83 6.73
C PHE A 27 28.12 53.32 8.03
N VAL A 28 28.41 54.62 8.09
CA VAL A 28 28.87 55.36 9.27
C VAL A 28 27.80 56.41 9.55
N PRO A 29 27.38 56.58 10.81
CA PRO A 29 27.31 57.94 11.33
C PRO A 29 27.77 58.03 12.79
N ASP A 30 28.51 59.07 13.14
CA ASP A 30 27.97 60.13 14.00
C ASP A 30 29.00 61.24 14.20
N ASP A 31 28.52 62.49 14.25
CA ASP A 31 29.12 63.57 15.04
C ASP A 31 28.23 64.82 14.96
N THR A 32 27.66 65.26 16.08
CA THR A 32 28.06 66.50 16.79
C THR A 32 27.01 66.98 17.81
N SER A 33 27.57 67.54 18.89
CA SER A 33 27.01 68.04 20.15
C SER A 33 26.35 69.43 20.11
N VAL A 34 25.68 69.80 21.21
CA VAL A 34 25.72 71.08 22.02
C VAL A 34 24.39 71.18 22.81
N ASP A 35 24.34 70.96 24.14
CA ASP A 35 24.68 71.78 25.33
C ASP A 35 23.47 72.51 25.97
N THR A 36 23.34 72.34 27.30
CA THR A 36 23.14 73.37 28.36
C THR A 36 22.26 72.90 29.52
N GLY A 37 22.75 73.10 30.76
CA GLY A 37 21.88 73.63 31.82
C GLY A 37 21.73 72.90 33.16
N LYS A 38 22.76 73.04 34.02
CA LYS A 38 22.71 73.31 35.48
C LYS A 38 22.06 72.30 36.45
N GLY A 39 22.92 71.75 37.32
CA GLY A 39 22.56 71.35 38.68
C GLY A 39 23.80 71.31 39.60
N THR A 40 23.73 71.96 40.76
CA THR A 40 24.62 71.77 41.94
C THR A 40 23.83 72.13 43.21
N PRO A 41 24.18 71.63 44.43
CA PRO A 41 25.49 71.09 44.83
C PRO A 41 25.52 69.76 45.63
N GLN A 42 26.64 69.05 45.40
CA GLN A 42 27.54 68.33 46.34
C GLN A 42 27.02 67.49 47.52
N THR A 43 27.51 66.24 47.58
CA THR A 43 28.23 65.73 48.77
C THR A 43 29.30 64.70 48.37
N MET A 44 30.52 64.90 48.86
CA MET A 44 31.70 64.03 48.70
C MET A 44 31.54 62.69 49.43
N LYS A 45 31.92 61.55 48.81
CA LYS A 45 32.50 60.37 49.49
C LYS A 45 33.40 59.51 48.57
N GLY A 46 34.70 59.49 48.88
CA GLY A 46 35.63 58.34 48.81
C GLY A 46 36.11 57.80 47.44
N PRO A 47 37.40 57.43 47.29
CA PRO A 47 37.93 56.93 46.02
C PRO A 47 37.44 55.50 45.74
N ARG A 48 36.76 55.32 44.60
CA ARG A 48 36.36 53.98 44.12
C ARG A 48 37.56 53.27 43.51
N LYS A 49 37.97 52.15 44.12
CA LYS A 49 38.92 51.19 43.52
C LYS A 49 38.34 50.67 42.21
N LEU A 50 38.98 51.02 41.08
CA LEU A 50 38.71 50.43 39.77
C LEU A 50 39.28 49.01 39.73
N TRP A 51 38.39 48.03 39.57
CA TRP A 51 38.72 46.61 39.45
C TRP A 51 39.30 46.36 38.05
N LYS A 52 40.63 46.26 37.94
CA LYS A 52 41.31 45.86 36.70
C LYS A 52 41.20 44.34 36.54
N TRP A 53 40.41 43.88 35.58
CA TRP A 53 40.45 42.49 35.12
C TRP A 53 41.82 42.23 34.49
N ARG A 54 42.73 41.56 35.21
CA ARG A 54 43.90 40.94 34.60
C ARG A 54 43.41 39.69 33.87
N LEU A 55 43.18 39.81 32.56
CA LEU A 55 43.06 38.66 31.69
C LEU A 55 44.44 37.99 31.62
N GLU A 56 44.68 37.04 32.52
CA GLU A 56 45.83 36.15 32.43
C GLU A 56 45.73 35.35 31.12
N GLY A 57 46.85 35.10 30.45
CA GLY A 57 46.86 34.47 29.12
C GLY A 57 46.06 33.17 29.04
N MET A 58 45.95 32.43 30.15
CA MET A 58 45.14 31.22 30.26
C MET A 58 43.62 31.50 30.15
N THR A 59 43.12 32.59 30.71
CA THR A 59 41.70 32.97 30.63
C THR A 59 41.29 33.35 29.21
N LEU A 60 42.18 34.05 28.48
CA LEU A 60 41.98 34.38 27.06
C LEU A 60 41.92 33.12 26.20
N VAL A 61 42.83 32.17 26.43
CA VAL A 61 42.85 30.88 25.71
C VAL A 61 41.55 30.11 25.97
N VAL A 62 41.13 29.95 27.22
CA VAL A 62 39.89 29.24 27.57
C VAL A 62 38.66 29.89 26.91
N LEU A 63 38.56 31.22 26.97
CA LEU A 63 37.41 31.94 26.41
C LEU A 63 37.38 31.84 24.89
N SER A 64 38.54 31.87 24.22
CA SER A 64 38.64 31.68 22.77
C SER A 64 38.20 30.28 22.32
N VAL A 65 38.56 29.24 23.08
CA VAL A 65 38.16 27.85 22.79
C VAL A 65 36.65 27.66 22.97
N VAL A 66 36.06 28.24 24.02
CA VAL A 66 34.60 28.17 24.25
C VAL A 66 33.84 28.87 23.12
N VAL A 67 34.26 30.07 22.73
CA VAL A 67 33.63 30.81 21.63
C VAL A 67 33.77 30.06 20.30
N LEU A 68 34.96 29.52 20.01
CA LEU A 68 35.19 28.73 18.80
C LEU A 68 34.32 27.45 18.79
N SER A 69 34.25 26.73 19.91
CA SER A 69 33.42 25.53 20.03
C SER A 69 31.94 25.86 19.83
N ALA A 70 31.44 26.93 20.47
CA ALA A 70 30.06 27.37 20.31
C ALA A 70 29.77 27.78 18.86
N ALA A 71 30.67 28.53 18.22
CA ALA A 71 30.53 28.94 16.82
C ALA A 71 30.51 27.72 15.88
N ILE A 72 31.38 26.73 16.09
CA ILE A 72 31.39 25.48 15.32
C ILE A 72 30.09 24.70 15.56
N THR A 73 29.62 24.58 16.80
CA THR A 73 28.37 23.87 17.11
C THR A 73 27.17 24.55 16.43
N VAL A 74 27.08 25.88 16.49
CA VAL A 74 26.02 26.64 15.81
C VAL A 74 26.11 26.49 14.29
N ALA A 75 27.31 26.57 13.72
CA ALA A 75 27.53 26.36 12.29
C ALA A 75 27.12 24.95 11.85
N LEU A 76 27.46 23.91 12.64
CA LEU A 76 27.05 22.53 12.37
C LEU A 76 25.52 22.35 12.45
N ILE A 77 24.86 22.96 13.45
CA ILE A 77 23.40 22.95 13.56
C ILE A 77 22.78 23.61 12.32
N ILE A 78 23.27 24.78 11.92
CA ILE A 78 22.79 25.47 10.72
C ILE A 78 23.02 24.61 9.47
N CYS A 79 24.18 23.98 9.31
CA CYS A 79 24.44 23.07 8.19
C CYS A 79 23.53 21.83 8.19
N ILE A 80 23.15 21.31 9.36
CA ILE A 80 22.22 20.17 9.46
C ILE A 80 20.79 20.57 9.09
N PHE A 81 20.35 21.76 9.50
CA PHE A 81 18.96 22.21 9.28
C PHE A 81 18.73 22.94 7.95
N ALA A 82 19.74 23.67 7.46
CA ALA A 82 19.62 24.54 6.30
C ALA A 82 20.64 24.21 5.19
N GLY A 83 21.56 23.28 5.42
CA GLY A 83 22.43 22.77 4.36
C GLY A 83 21.67 21.83 3.42
N PRO A 84 22.13 21.69 2.16
CA PRO A 84 21.57 20.70 1.25
C PRO A 84 21.74 19.29 1.85
N SER A 85 20.71 18.46 1.76
CA SER A 85 20.77 17.09 2.29
C SER A 85 21.94 16.35 1.65
N GLN A 86 22.85 15.86 2.48
CA GLN A 86 24.02 15.08 2.01
C GLN A 86 23.61 13.66 1.58
N VAL A 87 22.39 13.24 1.90
CA VAL A 87 21.77 11.99 1.49
C VAL A 87 20.57 12.36 0.64
N GLN A 88 20.64 12.11 -0.68
CA GLN A 88 19.43 12.20 -1.50
C GLN A 88 18.40 11.20 -0.95
N PRO A 89 17.12 11.56 -0.82
CA PRO A 89 16.09 10.60 -0.46
C PRO A 89 16.04 9.50 -1.52
N HIS A 90 16.56 8.32 -1.19
CA HIS A 90 16.47 7.15 -2.05
C HIS A 90 15.15 6.44 -1.74
N GLY A 91 14.48 5.94 -2.76
CA GLY A 91 13.22 5.23 -2.61
C GLY A 91 12.97 4.33 -3.79
N ALA A 92 12.04 3.40 -3.63
CA ALA A 92 11.61 2.53 -4.72
C ALA A 92 10.10 2.37 -4.67
N VAL A 93 9.50 2.30 -5.87
CA VAL A 93 8.07 2.06 -6.06
C VAL A 93 7.92 1.02 -7.15
N ALA A 94 7.21 -0.05 -6.84
CA ALA A 94 6.85 -1.10 -7.76
C ALA A 94 5.32 -1.18 -7.87
N SER A 95 4.81 -1.10 -9.09
CA SER A 95 3.43 -1.37 -9.45
C SER A 95 3.35 -1.88 -10.89
N GLU A 96 2.18 -2.37 -11.31
CA GLU A 96 1.99 -2.87 -12.67
C GLU A 96 1.98 -1.77 -13.76
N SER A 97 2.15 -0.49 -13.39
CA SER A 97 2.27 0.62 -14.35
C SER A 97 3.57 1.39 -14.14
N GLY A 98 4.43 1.40 -15.17
CA GLY A 98 5.64 2.23 -15.15
C GLY A 98 5.33 3.73 -15.03
N TYR A 99 4.21 4.17 -15.61
CA TYR A 99 3.74 5.56 -15.49
C TYR A 99 3.40 5.93 -14.04
N CYS A 100 2.58 5.11 -13.36
CA CYS A 100 2.19 5.39 -11.97
C CYS A 100 3.32 5.15 -10.96
N SER A 101 4.22 4.20 -11.23
CA SER A 101 5.40 3.97 -10.39
C SER A 101 6.33 5.17 -10.45
N ARG A 102 6.58 5.70 -11.66
CA ARG A 102 7.39 6.91 -11.83
C ARG A 102 6.76 8.12 -11.16
N PHE A 103 5.46 8.33 -11.30
CA PHE A 103 4.78 9.43 -10.60
C PHE A 103 4.87 9.31 -9.07
N GLY A 104 4.69 8.10 -8.53
CA GLY A 104 4.88 7.84 -7.10
C GLY A 104 6.32 8.09 -6.66
N LEU A 105 7.30 7.74 -7.47
CA LEU A 105 8.72 7.98 -7.18
C LEU A 105 9.04 9.48 -7.20
N GLU A 106 8.58 10.21 -8.22
CA GLU A 106 8.75 11.67 -8.33
C GLU A 106 8.21 12.40 -7.10
N LEU A 107 7.07 11.97 -6.56
CA LEU A 107 6.52 12.53 -5.31
C LEU A 107 7.37 12.22 -4.08
N MET A 108 8.06 11.08 -4.06
CA MET A 108 8.96 10.71 -2.97
C MET A 108 10.31 11.45 -3.06
N GLU A 109 10.80 11.69 -4.29
CA GLU A 109 12.03 12.44 -4.57
C GLU A 109 11.88 13.94 -4.28
N GLN A 110 10.68 14.50 -4.46
CA GLN A 110 10.40 15.89 -4.14
C GLN A 110 10.43 16.12 -2.62
N ASP A 111 11.27 17.08 -2.20
CA ASP A 111 11.58 17.42 -0.81
C ASP A 111 10.38 17.24 0.15
N ASP A 112 10.50 16.19 0.96
CA ASP A 112 9.63 15.73 2.07
C ASP A 112 8.48 14.75 1.75
N GLY A 113 8.39 14.16 0.56
CA GLY A 113 7.52 12.99 0.33
C GLY A 113 8.02 11.70 1.01
N ASN A 114 7.12 10.75 1.29
CA ASN A 114 7.50 9.44 1.84
C ASN A 114 6.83 8.24 1.14
N ALA A 115 7.08 7.03 1.65
CA ALA A 115 6.55 5.79 1.07
C ALA A 115 5.02 5.74 1.03
N VAL A 116 4.32 6.35 2.00
CA VAL A 116 2.86 6.41 2.05
C VAL A 116 2.31 7.39 1.03
N ASP A 117 2.90 8.59 0.91
CA ASP A 117 2.53 9.56 -0.13
C ASP A 117 2.64 8.91 -1.52
N SER A 118 3.79 8.29 -1.77
CA SER A 118 4.09 7.59 -3.00
C SER A 118 3.10 6.47 -3.32
N ALA A 119 2.85 5.57 -2.35
CA ALA A 119 1.92 4.46 -2.55
C ALA A 119 0.47 4.92 -2.78
N VAL A 120 0.02 5.96 -2.06
CA VAL A 120 -1.32 6.54 -2.24
C VAL A 120 -1.47 7.19 -3.62
N ALA A 121 -0.47 7.95 -4.06
CA ALA A 121 -0.46 8.56 -5.39
C ALA A 121 -0.44 7.52 -6.51
N THR A 122 0.38 6.47 -6.37
CA THR A 122 0.42 5.35 -7.30
C THR A 122 -0.94 4.64 -7.35
N ALA A 123 -1.59 4.39 -6.21
CA ALA A 123 -2.91 3.77 -6.15
C ALA A 123 -3.97 4.62 -6.87
N LEU A 124 -4.03 5.94 -6.60
CA LEU A 124 -4.93 6.87 -7.26
C LEU A 124 -4.71 6.91 -8.78
N CYS A 125 -3.46 6.88 -9.21
CA CYS A 125 -3.08 6.82 -10.62
C CYS A 125 -3.55 5.51 -11.28
N LEU A 126 -3.32 4.36 -10.65
CA LEU A 126 -3.77 3.05 -11.14
C LEU A 126 -5.29 2.99 -11.30
N ALA A 127 -6.05 3.63 -10.41
CA ALA A 127 -7.52 3.71 -10.51
C ALA A 127 -8.02 4.40 -11.80
N VAL A 128 -7.14 5.08 -12.54
CA VAL A 128 -7.43 5.66 -13.87
C VAL A 128 -6.77 4.87 -14.99
N VAL A 129 -5.49 4.50 -14.84
CA VAL A 129 -4.72 3.90 -15.95
C VAL A 129 -4.83 2.38 -16.05
N ARG A 130 -5.30 1.72 -14.99
CA ARG A 130 -5.54 0.28 -14.91
C ARG A 130 -6.96 -0.02 -14.43
N PRO A 131 -7.99 0.38 -15.22
CA PRO A 131 -9.40 0.19 -14.86
C PRO A 131 -9.83 -1.28 -14.83
N ASP A 132 -8.97 -2.20 -15.29
CA ASP A 132 -9.15 -3.63 -15.15
C ASP A 132 -8.97 -4.10 -13.69
N VAL A 133 -8.15 -3.43 -12.88
CA VAL A 133 -7.78 -3.91 -11.53
C VAL A 133 -8.00 -2.90 -10.41
N ALA A 134 -8.21 -1.61 -10.73
CA ALA A 134 -8.39 -0.56 -9.74
C ALA A 134 -9.44 0.48 -10.16
N SER A 135 -10.12 1.06 -9.17
CA SER A 135 -11.11 2.13 -9.35
C SER A 135 -11.17 3.02 -8.11
N LEU A 136 -11.59 4.27 -8.28
CA LEU A 136 -11.97 5.14 -7.16
C LEU A 136 -13.15 4.55 -6.34
N ALA A 137 -13.99 3.72 -6.96
CA ALA A 137 -15.05 2.94 -6.30
C ALA A 137 -14.63 1.49 -5.99
N GLY A 138 -13.32 1.22 -5.94
CA GLY A 138 -12.75 -0.06 -5.58
C GLY A 138 -12.50 -0.20 -4.07
N CYS A 139 -11.69 -1.20 -3.72
CA CYS A 139 -11.34 -1.56 -2.36
C CYS A 139 -9.90 -2.10 -2.28
N GLY A 140 -9.41 -2.33 -1.06
CA GLY A 140 -8.06 -2.84 -0.90
C GLY A 140 -7.61 -2.94 0.55
N MET A 141 -6.32 -3.20 0.72
CA MET A 141 -5.65 -3.33 2.01
C MET A 141 -4.24 -2.76 1.92
N MET A 142 -3.77 -2.10 2.96
CA MET A 142 -2.45 -1.48 3.02
C MET A 142 -1.76 -1.81 4.34
N LEU A 143 -0.58 -2.43 4.27
CA LEU A 143 0.35 -2.62 5.37
C LEU A 143 1.40 -1.52 5.32
N VAL A 144 1.52 -0.73 6.37
CA VAL A 144 2.58 0.27 6.55
C VAL A 144 3.51 -0.20 7.66
N LYS A 145 4.73 -0.59 7.31
CA LYS A 145 5.78 -0.93 8.26
C LYS A 145 6.56 0.32 8.63
N ASN A 146 6.53 0.70 9.91
CA ASN A 146 7.47 1.65 10.49
C ASN A 146 8.72 0.90 10.99
N ARG A 147 9.84 1.09 10.31
CA ARG A 147 11.10 0.40 10.55
C ARG A 147 11.85 0.96 11.78
N ASN A 148 11.50 2.15 12.25
CA ASN A 148 12.08 2.71 13.47
C ASN A 148 11.42 2.11 14.72
N THR A 149 10.09 2.06 14.73
CA THR A 149 9.32 1.49 15.85
C THR A 149 9.17 -0.04 15.75
N GLN A 150 9.45 -0.62 14.58
CA GLN A 150 9.17 -2.01 14.22
C GLN A 150 7.68 -2.36 14.22
N HIS A 151 6.78 -1.37 14.23
CA HIS A 151 5.34 -1.58 14.20
C HIS A 151 4.81 -1.65 12.77
N SER A 152 3.85 -2.54 12.56
CA SER A 152 3.11 -2.68 11.31
C SER A 152 1.69 -2.17 11.52
N HIS A 153 1.29 -1.19 10.71
CA HIS A 153 -0.03 -0.60 10.73
C HIS A 153 -0.82 -1.15 9.54
N LEU A 154 -1.92 -1.84 9.84
CA LEU A 154 -2.80 -2.40 8.82
C LEU A 154 -4.00 -1.49 8.61
N TYR A 155 -4.33 -1.24 7.35
CA TYR A 155 -5.53 -0.53 6.92
C TYR A 155 -6.34 -1.47 6.03
N ASP A 156 -7.40 -2.04 6.58
CA ASP A 156 -8.36 -2.85 5.86
C ASP A 156 -9.54 -1.97 5.42
N PHE A 157 -9.49 -1.58 4.15
CA PHE A 157 -10.51 -0.82 3.43
C PHE A 157 -11.17 -1.68 2.35
N MET A 158 -11.41 -2.95 2.67
CA MET A 158 -12.16 -3.86 1.83
C MET A 158 -13.61 -3.40 1.61
N CYS A 159 -14.22 -3.86 0.54
CA CYS A 159 -15.62 -3.59 0.25
C CYS A 159 -16.50 -4.32 1.26
N SER A 160 -17.49 -3.64 1.82
CA SER A 160 -18.48 -4.27 2.69
C SER A 160 -19.84 -4.32 2.01
N ALA A 161 -20.64 -5.32 2.36
CA ALA A 161 -22.04 -5.37 1.99
C ALA A 161 -22.82 -4.17 2.60
N PRO A 162 -23.82 -3.62 1.89
CA PRO A 162 -24.68 -2.57 2.44
C PRO A 162 -25.56 -3.12 3.57
N SER A 163 -26.30 -2.24 4.25
CA SER A 163 -27.20 -2.65 5.34
C SER A 163 -28.27 -3.66 4.91
N ASN A 164 -28.76 -3.52 3.68
CA ASN A 164 -29.72 -4.44 3.06
C ASN A 164 -29.13 -5.01 1.76
N PRO A 165 -28.23 -6.02 1.84
CA PRO A 165 -27.56 -6.54 0.67
C PRO A 165 -28.54 -7.23 -0.29
N PRO A 166 -28.48 -6.93 -1.61
CA PRO A 166 -29.21 -7.71 -2.59
C PRO A 166 -28.64 -9.13 -2.69
N ALA A 167 -29.43 -10.07 -3.19
CA ALA A 167 -28.90 -11.35 -3.63
C ALA A 167 -27.99 -11.10 -4.84
N ALA A 168 -26.71 -11.47 -4.74
CA ALA A 168 -25.74 -11.29 -5.82
C ALA A 168 -26.13 -12.16 -7.03
N ASP A 169 -26.31 -11.52 -8.19
CA ASP A 169 -26.67 -12.16 -9.45
C ASP A 169 -25.76 -11.63 -10.57
N LEU A 170 -25.03 -12.54 -11.22
CA LEU A 170 -24.09 -12.20 -12.29
C LEU A 170 -24.77 -11.58 -13.51
N ASN A 171 -26.08 -11.79 -13.69
CA ASN A 171 -26.87 -11.17 -14.76
C ASN A 171 -27.41 -9.79 -14.39
N ARG A 172 -27.22 -9.36 -13.13
CA ARG A 172 -27.67 -8.08 -12.59
C ARG A 172 -26.50 -7.35 -11.94
N PRO A 173 -25.64 -6.70 -12.74
CA PRO A 173 -24.39 -6.10 -12.26
C PRO A 173 -24.54 -5.14 -11.07
N GLU A 174 -25.69 -4.48 -10.93
CA GLU A 174 -26.00 -3.57 -9.83
C GLU A 174 -26.09 -4.28 -8.47
N THR A 175 -26.30 -5.60 -8.47
CA THR A 175 -26.35 -6.43 -7.25
C THR A 175 -24.97 -6.90 -6.78
N LEU A 176 -23.92 -6.71 -7.59
CA LEU A 176 -22.57 -7.21 -7.30
C LEU A 176 -21.72 -6.19 -6.54
N VAL A 177 -22.13 -4.94 -6.46
CA VAL A 177 -21.28 -3.84 -5.97
C VAL A 177 -21.34 -3.75 -4.44
N GLY A 178 -20.18 -3.79 -3.79
CA GLY A 178 -20.03 -3.50 -2.38
C GLY A 178 -19.73 -2.03 -2.12
N LEU A 179 -19.90 -1.58 -0.87
CA LEU A 179 -19.57 -0.23 -0.44
C LEU A 179 -18.06 0.04 -0.68
N PRO A 180 -17.68 1.05 -1.48
CA PRO A 180 -16.28 1.31 -1.79
C PRO A 180 -15.51 1.77 -0.56
N GLY A 181 -14.32 1.20 -0.37
CA GLY A 181 -13.42 1.56 0.73
C GLY A 181 -12.19 2.35 0.31
N PHE A 182 -11.83 2.28 -0.98
CA PHE A 182 -10.57 2.77 -1.54
C PHE A 182 -10.16 4.15 -1.02
N LEU A 183 -10.99 5.18 -1.22
CA LEU A 183 -10.62 6.55 -0.85
C LEU A 183 -10.50 6.77 0.67
N LYS A 184 -11.40 6.19 1.47
CA LYS A 184 -11.32 6.28 2.93
C LYS A 184 -10.06 5.60 3.46
N GLY A 185 -9.68 4.46 2.90
CA GLY A 185 -8.45 3.73 3.22
C GLY A 185 -7.19 4.55 2.95
N LEU A 186 -7.05 5.04 1.72
CA LEU A 186 -5.90 5.83 1.30
C LEU A 186 -5.78 7.13 2.11
N GLN A 187 -6.90 7.84 2.32
CA GLN A 187 -6.86 9.08 3.07
C GLN A 187 -6.56 8.87 4.56
N LEU A 188 -7.05 7.78 5.17
CA LEU A 188 -6.72 7.47 6.56
C LEU A 188 -5.21 7.20 6.72
N ALA A 189 -4.62 6.35 5.88
CA ALA A 189 -3.18 6.10 5.92
C ALA A 189 -2.37 7.38 5.67
N HIS A 190 -2.76 8.17 4.67
CA HIS A 190 -2.17 9.46 4.38
C HIS A 190 -2.28 10.44 5.56
N SER A 191 -3.41 10.50 6.26
CA SER A 191 -3.55 11.38 7.42
C SER A 191 -2.64 11.02 8.59
N GLN A 192 -2.23 9.75 8.71
CA GLN A 192 -1.41 9.25 9.80
C GLN A 192 0.09 9.31 9.49
N PHE A 193 0.45 9.13 8.22
CA PHE A 193 1.85 9.00 7.80
C PHE A 193 2.27 9.91 6.66
N GLY A 194 1.33 10.40 5.84
CA GLY A 194 1.62 11.24 4.69
C GLY A 194 2.17 12.60 5.08
N LYS A 195 2.91 13.18 4.15
CA LYS A 195 3.56 14.49 4.30
C LYS A 195 3.19 15.47 3.20
N ARG A 196 2.78 14.97 2.03
CA ARG A 196 2.40 15.82 0.91
C ARG A 196 0.97 16.33 1.04
N PRO A 197 0.64 17.51 0.48
CA PRO A 197 -0.74 17.91 0.33
C PRO A 197 -1.53 16.87 -0.48
N TRP A 198 -2.75 16.52 -0.05
CA TRP A 198 -3.58 15.51 -0.72
C TRP A 198 -3.76 15.76 -2.22
N ALA A 199 -3.94 17.03 -2.61
CA ALA A 199 -4.08 17.43 -4.01
C ALA A 199 -2.88 17.04 -4.88
N ASP A 200 -1.66 16.99 -4.32
CA ASP A 200 -0.47 16.56 -5.04
C ASP A 200 -0.56 15.08 -5.42
N LEU A 201 -1.12 14.25 -4.54
CA LEU A 201 -1.25 12.80 -4.76
C LEU A 201 -2.26 12.46 -5.87
N VAL A 202 -3.28 13.30 -6.07
CA VAL A 202 -4.30 13.12 -7.10
C VAL A 202 -3.80 13.55 -8.48
N ARG A 203 -2.70 14.29 -8.57
CA ARG A 203 -2.24 14.95 -9.81
C ARG A 203 -2.01 13.97 -10.97
N GLY A 204 -1.38 12.82 -10.72
CA GLY A 204 -1.13 11.81 -11.75
C GLY A 204 -2.43 11.24 -12.34
N ALA A 205 -3.40 10.93 -11.47
CA ALA A 205 -4.73 10.49 -11.88
C ALA A 205 -5.44 11.57 -12.71
N SER A 206 -5.43 12.82 -12.24
CA SER A 206 -6.02 13.96 -12.94
C SER A 206 -5.40 14.18 -14.32
N TYR A 207 -4.08 14.08 -14.42
CA TYR A 207 -3.37 14.24 -15.69
C TYR A 207 -3.74 13.14 -16.69
N ALA A 208 -3.75 11.87 -16.26
CA ALA A 208 -4.11 10.73 -17.11
C ALA A 208 -5.59 10.80 -17.54
N ALA A 209 -6.50 11.19 -16.64
CA ALA A 209 -7.90 11.41 -17.00
C ALA A 209 -8.05 12.57 -17.99
N ALA A 210 -7.24 13.62 -17.87
CA ALA A 210 -7.31 14.81 -18.70
C ALA A 210 -6.78 14.61 -20.12
N ASN A 211 -5.64 13.94 -20.25
CA ASN A 211 -4.89 13.83 -21.50
C ASN A 211 -4.99 12.44 -22.15
N GLY A 212 -5.61 11.48 -21.45
CA GLY A 212 -5.53 10.07 -21.82
C GLY A 212 -4.17 9.46 -21.52
N PHE A 213 -4.06 8.17 -21.80
CA PHE A 213 -2.82 7.41 -21.65
C PHE A 213 -2.73 6.32 -22.71
N GLN A 214 -1.51 5.84 -22.99
CA GLN A 214 -1.31 4.67 -23.83
C GLN A 214 -1.61 3.42 -22.99
N PRO A 215 -2.65 2.62 -23.32
CA PRO A 215 -2.91 1.38 -22.61
C PRO A 215 -1.80 0.37 -22.91
N ASP A 216 -1.36 -0.35 -21.88
CA ASP A 216 -0.39 -1.43 -22.05
C ASP A 216 -1.04 -2.69 -22.63
N THR A 217 -0.21 -3.66 -23.03
CA THR A 217 -0.67 -4.91 -23.62
C THR A 217 -1.57 -5.69 -22.67
N ALA A 218 -1.24 -5.71 -21.38
CA ALA A 218 -1.99 -6.47 -20.36
C ALA A 218 -3.43 -5.93 -20.20
N LEU A 219 -3.61 -4.60 -20.17
CA LEU A 219 -4.92 -3.97 -20.12
C LEU A 219 -5.76 -4.29 -21.36
N LEU A 220 -5.16 -4.26 -22.55
CA LEU A 220 -5.86 -4.60 -23.81
C LEU A 220 -6.24 -6.09 -23.87
N GLU A 221 -5.39 -6.97 -23.36
CA GLU A 221 -5.67 -8.41 -23.25
C GLU A 221 -6.77 -8.69 -22.24
N ALA A 222 -6.74 -8.04 -21.07
CA ALA A 222 -7.80 -8.13 -20.08
C ALA A 222 -9.16 -7.67 -20.65
N ALA A 223 -9.19 -6.56 -21.39
CA ALA A 223 -10.40 -6.07 -22.05
C ALA A 223 -10.95 -7.08 -23.07
N LYS A 224 -10.08 -7.66 -23.91
CA LYS A 224 -10.46 -8.70 -24.87
C LYS A 224 -11.02 -9.94 -24.16
N ALA A 225 -10.35 -10.41 -23.11
CA ALA A 225 -10.79 -11.57 -22.34
C ALA A 225 -12.20 -11.36 -21.75
N VAL A 226 -12.43 -10.20 -21.11
CA VAL A 226 -13.75 -9.85 -20.56
C VAL A 226 -14.80 -9.74 -21.65
N LYS A 227 -14.49 -9.11 -22.80
CA LYS A 227 -15.42 -9.03 -23.93
C LYS A 227 -15.77 -10.39 -24.51
N SER A 228 -14.81 -11.32 -24.58
CA SER A 228 -15.06 -12.69 -25.04
C SER A 228 -15.94 -13.47 -24.08
N SER A 229 -15.74 -13.32 -22.77
CA SER A 229 -16.55 -14.00 -21.74
C SER A 229 -17.96 -13.41 -21.57
N ASN A 230 -18.13 -12.10 -21.82
CA ASN A 230 -19.44 -11.42 -21.72
C ASN A 230 -19.67 -10.44 -22.89
N PRO A 231 -19.99 -10.92 -24.10
CA PRO A 231 -20.04 -10.09 -25.31
C PRO A 231 -21.03 -8.92 -25.25
N SER A 232 -22.15 -9.07 -24.53
CA SER A 232 -23.23 -8.07 -24.47
C SER A 232 -23.22 -7.23 -23.19
N GLY A 233 -22.42 -7.59 -22.18
CA GLY A 233 -22.44 -6.96 -20.86
C GLY A 233 -21.07 -6.54 -20.31
N ALA A 234 -20.03 -6.49 -21.14
CA ALA A 234 -18.67 -6.16 -20.71
C ALA A 234 -18.49 -4.71 -20.19
N GLY A 235 -19.42 -3.80 -20.51
CA GLY A 235 -19.38 -2.42 -20.08
C GLY A 235 -18.62 -1.48 -21.04
N THR A 236 -18.87 -0.18 -20.90
CA THR A 236 -18.44 0.83 -21.88
C THR A 236 -16.93 1.03 -21.92
N ILE A 237 -16.22 0.85 -20.80
CA ILE A 237 -14.76 0.94 -20.74
C ILE A 237 -14.13 -0.19 -21.56
N VAL A 238 -14.60 -1.43 -21.37
CA VAL A 238 -14.12 -2.59 -22.10
C VAL A 238 -14.38 -2.44 -23.59
N ASP A 239 -15.61 -2.04 -23.98
CA ASP A 239 -15.96 -1.82 -25.37
C ASP A 239 -15.07 -0.77 -26.04
N SER A 240 -14.77 0.33 -25.32
CA SER A 240 -13.87 1.38 -25.81
C SER A 240 -12.42 0.89 -25.97
N LEU A 241 -11.92 0.07 -25.05
CA LEU A 241 -10.56 -0.49 -25.13
C LEU A 241 -10.43 -1.54 -26.25
N VAL A 242 -11.44 -2.38 -26.45
CA VAL A 242 -11.42 -3.43 -27.50
C VAL A 242 -11.48 -2.82 -28.90
N THR A 243 -12.22 -1.72 -29.06
CA THR A 243 -12.34 -1.00 -30.35
C THR A 243 -11.16 -0.08 -30.63
N LEU A 244 -10.27 0.14 -29.66
CA LEU A 244 -9.10 0.99 -29.82
C LEU A 244 -8.11 0.35 -30.82
N SER A 245 -8.01 0.92 -32.02
CA SER A 245 -7.07 0.48 -33.05
C SER A 245 -5.65 1.01 -32.83
N GLY A 246 -5.18 0.95 -31.58
CA GLY A 246 -3.94 1.56 -31.12
C GLY A 246 -4.07 3.05 -30.75
N GLY A 247 -3.02 3.58 -30.10
CA GLY A 247 -2.95 4.97 -29.66
C GLY A 247 -3.49 5.21 -28.25
N ILE A 248 -3.85 6.46 -27.97
CA ILE A 248 -4.20 6.95 -26.64
C ILE A 248 -5.66 6.58 -26.30
N TYR A 249 -5.85 5.90 -25.17
CA TYR A 249 -7.15 5.74 -24.54
C TYR A 249 -7.49 7.00 -23.74
N THR A 250 -8.69 7.55 -23.95
CA THR A 250 -9.18 8.71 -23.19
C THR A 250 -10.31 8.26 -22.26
N PRO A 251 -10.13 8.35 -20.93
CA PRO A 251 -11.20 8.07 -19.98
C PRO A 251 -12.43 8.98 -20.16
N PRO A 252 -13.61 8.60 -19.65
CA PRO A 252 -14.80 9.46 -19.72
C PRO A 252 -14.51 10.86 -19.18
N SER A 253 -14.90 11.90 -19.94
CA SER A 253 -14.52 13.29 -19.64
C SER A 253 -14.95 13.78 -18.26
N ALA A 254 -16.09 13.28 -17.76
CA ALA A 254 -16.62 13.60 -16.44
C ALA A 254 -15.71 13.15 -15.28
N LEU A 255 -14.80 12.19 -15.51
CA LEU A 255 -13.86 11.72 -14.48
C LEU A 255 -12.93 12.85 -14.02
N LYS A 256 -12.63 13.81 -14.90
CA LYS A 256 -11.79 14.98 -14.57
C LYS A 256 -12.42 15.83 -13.47
N ASP A 257 -13.75 16.03 -13.50
CA ASP A 257 -14.48 16.80 -12.49
C ASP A 257 -14.53 16.08 -11.14
N VAL A 258 -14.67 14.75 -11.16
CA VAL A 258 -14.60 13.93 -9.94
C VAL A 258 -13.21 14.04 -9.32
N LEU A 259 -12.15 13.91 -10.11
CA LEU A 259 -10.77 14.01 -9.64
C LEU A 259 -10.41 15.42 -9.13
N ARG A 260 -10.94 16.47 -9.76
CA ARG A 260 -10.83 17.85 -9.25
C ARG A 260 -11.48 17.99 -7.88
N THR A 261 -12.72 17.52 -7.74
CA THR A 261 -13.43 17.55 -6.45
C THR A 261 -12.70 16.70 -5.40
N LEU A 262 -12.14 15.55 -5.80
CA LEU A 262 -11.34 14.69 -4.94
C LEU A 262 -10.05 15.37 -4.46
N ALA A 263 -9.38 16.14 -5.32
CA ALA A 263 -8.21 16.91 -4.93
C ALA A 263 -8.55 18.00 -3.91
N GLU A 264 -9.73 18.62 -4.02
CA GLU A 264 -10.20 19.70 -3.15
C GLU A 264 -10.75 19.19 -1.81
N ARG A 265 -11.52 18.09 -1.82
CA ARG A 265 -12.32 17.63 -0.66
C ARG A 265 -11.88 16.28 -0.10
N GLY A 266 -10.95 15.58 -0.75
CA GLY A 266 -10.60 14.21 -0.38
C GLY A 266 -11.78 13.24 -0.51
N SER A 267 -11.77 12.22 0.34
CA SER A 267 -12.76 11.14 0.34
C SER A 267 -14.19 11.61 0.59
N GLU A 268 -14.42 12.78 1.18
CA GLU A 268 -15.77 13.35 1.35
C GLU A 268 -16.56 13.40 0.03
N THR A 269 -15.86 13.53 -1.10
CA THR A 269 -16.43 13.41 -2.45
C THR A 269 -17.32 12.17 -2.63
N PHE A 270 -16.96 11.04 -2.00
CA PHE A 270 -17.66 9.75 -2.11
C PHE A 270 -18.64 9.48 -0.97
N TYR A 271 -18.41 10.06 0.20
CA TYR A 271 -19.15 9.70 1.42
C TYR A 271 -20.06 10.82 1.94
N SER A 272 -20.05 12.01 1.35
CA SER A 272 -20.86 13.14 1.81
C SER A 272 -21.65 13.75 0.65
N GLY A 273 -22.95 13.44 0.60
CA GLY A 273 -23.87 13.96 -0.42
C GLY A 273 -24.62 15.23 -0.03
N GLY A 274 -24.75 15.50 1.27
CA GLY A 274 -25.59 16.59 1.79
C GLY A 274 -26.99 16.57 1.18
N THR A 275 -27.56 17.74 0.94
CA THR A 275 -28.85 17.90 0.22
C THR A 275 -28.69 18.07 -1.30
N ASP A 276 -27.45 18.09 -1.82
CA ASP A 276 -27.18 18.28 -3.24
C ASP A 276 -27.35 16.96 -4.00
N SER A 277 -28.49 16.79 -4.67
CA SER A 277 -28.80 15.60 -5.47
C SER A 277 -27.84 15.37 -6.64
N THR A 278 -27.06 16.40 -7.03
CA THR A 278 -26.10 16.29 -8.12
C THR A 278 -24.72 15.83 -7.68
N SER A 279 -24.48 15.77 -6.36
CA SER A 279 -23.24 15.25 -5.78
C SER A 279 -22.98 13.80 -6.18
N PHE A 280 -21.71 13.42 -6.24
CA PHE A 280 -21.30 12.05 -6.58
C PHE A 280 -21.96 11.01 -5.65
N ALA A 281 -21.93 11.25 -4.33
CA ALA A 281 -22.50 10.34 -3.35
C ALA A 281 -24.01 10.11 -3.57
N ASN A 282 -24.79 11.16 -3.87
CA ASN A 282 -26.23 11.02 -4.13
C ASN A 282 -26.51 10.32 -5.47
N ARG A 283 -25.70 10.56 -6.51
CA ARG A 283 -25.77 9.80 -7.77
C ARG A 283 -25.50 8.32 -7.55
N LEU A 284 -24.43 7.99 -6.82
CA LEU A 284 -24.09 6.62 -6.47
C LEU A 284 -25.24 5.95 -5.69
N LEU A 285 -25.75 6.59 -4.64
CA LEU A 285 -26.88 6.05 -3.86
C LEU A 285 -28.12 5.78 -4.72
N SER A 286 -28.46 6.70 -5.65
CA SER A 286 -29.61 6.52 -6.56
C SER A 286 -29.42 5.40 -7.58
N PHE A 287 -28.16 5.07 -7.89
CA PHE A 287 -27.80 4.05 -8.88
C PHE A 287 -27.71 2.65 -8.27
N MET A 288 -27.56 2.56 -6.95
CA MET A 288 -27.36 1.31 -6.24
C MET A 288 -28.65 0.73 -5.66
N VAL A 289 -28.75 -0.60 -5.67
CA VAL A 289 -29.90 -1.33 -5.11
C VAL A 289 -29.61 -1.72 -3.66
N GLY A 290 -30.54 -1.40 -2.75
CA GLY A 290 -30.46 -1.79 -1.34
C GLY A 290 -29.53 -0.92 -0.48
N TRP A 291 -28.91 0.11 -1.06
CA TRP A 291 -28.05 1.04 -0.34
C TRP A 291 -28.85 2.16 0.32
N GLN A 292 -28.36 2.62 1.47
CA GLN A 292 -28.86 3.77 2.20
C GLN A 292 -27.75 4.79 2.40
N ALA A 293 -28.09 6.07 2.59
CA ALA A 293 -27.10 7.11 2.90
C ALA A 293 -26.26 6.76 4.14
N LYS A 294 -26.88 6.08 5.12
CA LYS A 294 -26.21 5.58 6.32
C LYS A 294 -25.08 4.59 6.01
N ASP A 295 -25.21 3.78 4.95
CA ASP A 295 -24.18 2.81 4.57
C ASP A 295 -22.86 3.49 4.19
N LEU A 296 -22.92 4.58 3.41
CA LEU A 296 -21.72 5.36 3.04
C LEU A 296 -21.15 6.13 4.23
N ASN A 297 -22.02 6.74 5.03
CA ASN A 297 -21.62 7.53 6.20
C ASN A 297 -20.91 6.65 7.24
N ASP A 298 -21.44 5.47 7.51
CA ASP A 298 -20.96 4.58 8.56
C ASP A 298 -19.82 3.67 8.14
N TYR A 299 -19.48 3.61 6.84
CA TYR A 299 -18.33 2.84 6.36
C TYR A 299 -17.05 3.29 7.10
N LYS A 300 -16.31 2.32 7.63
CA LYS A 300 -15.06 2.53 8.37
C LYS A 300 -13.95 1.62 7.87
N VAL A 301 -12.74 2.13 7.87
CA VAL A 301 -11.52 1.35 7.64
C VAL A 301 -11.20 0.59 8.94
N ASN A 302 -11.01 -0.73 8.84
CA ASN A 302 -10.59 -1.54 9.97
C ASN A 302 -9.06 -1.45 10.12
N GLN A 303 -8.55 -1.50 11.36
CA GLN A 303 -7.12 -1.51 11.65
C GLN A 303 -6.74 -2.74 12.50
N PRO A 304 -6.80 -3.96 11.92
CA PRO A 304 -6.50 -5.18 12.67
C PRO A 304 -5.02 -5.25 13.05
N LYS A 305 -4.70 -6.12 14.03
CA LYS A 305 -3.31 -6.48 14.30
C LYS A 305 -2.83 -7.49 13.24
N PRO A 306 -1.57 -7.40 12.79
CA PRO A 306 -1.03 -8.38 11.85
C PRO A 306 -0.96 -9.77 12.48
N ILE A 307 -1.26 -10.79 11.69
CA ILE A 307 -0.86 -12.16 11.99
C ILE A 307 0.61 -12.32 11.64
N GLN A 308 1.31 -13.17 12.39
CA GLN A 308 2.76 -13.33 12.27
C GLN A 308 3.16 -14.79 12.22
N MET A 309 4.19 -15.09 11.42
CA MET A 309 4.81 -16.41 11.39
C MET A 309 6.32 -16.31 11.14
N GLY A 310 7.08 -17.24 11.73
CA GLY A 310 8.50 -17.41 11.41
C GLY A 310 8.70 -18.29 10.19
N PHE A 311 9.68 -17.94 9.35
CA PHE A 311 10.11 -18.70 8.17
C PHE A 311 11.59 -18.42 7.92
N ALA A 312 12.45 -19.45 7.91
CA ALA A 312 13.84 -19.33 7.46
C ALA A 312 14.65 -18.18 8.09
N GLY A 313 14.37 -17.82 9.36
CA GLY A 313 15.04 -16.70 10.06
C GLY A 313 14.41 -15.31 9.82
N PHE A 314 13.29 -15.25 9.10
CA PHE A 314 12.43 -14.09 8.91
C PHE A 314 11.16 -14.17 9.76
N THR A 315 10.58 -13.02 10.02
CA THR A 315 9.22 -12.84 10.54
C THR A 315 8.37 -12.30 9.40
N LEU A 316 7.34 -13.05 9.05
CA LEU A 316 6.30 -12.69 8.10
C LEU A 316 5.18 -11.99 8.86
N GLU A 317 4.65 -10.93 8.28
CA GLU A 317 3.51 -10.17 8.79
C GLU A 317 2.48 -10.00 7.68
N ALA A 318 1.24 -10.33 7.96
CA ALA A 318 0.15 -10.24 7.00
C ALA A 318 -1.17 -9.80 7.66
N PHE A 319 -2.15 -9.48 6.82
CA PHE A 319 -3.52 -9.27 7.27
C PHE A 319 -4.14 -10.58 7.77
N PRO A 320 -4.98 -10.54 8.83
CA PRO A 320 -5.88 -11.64 9.14
C PRO A 320 -7.04 -11.70 8.13
N ALA A 321 -7.89 -12.72 8.26
CA ALA A 321 -9.17 -12.83 7.57
C ALA A 321 -10.01 -11.55 7.79
N PRO A 322 -10.79 -11.07 6.79
CA PRO A 322 -11.21 -11.79 5.58
C PRO A 322 -10.22 -11.73 4.39
N SER A 323 -8.98 -11.25 4.57
CA SER A 323 -7.90 -11.60 3.64
C SER A 323 -7.56 -13.09 3.79
N SER A 324 -7.73 -13.89 2.75
CA SER A 324 -7.30 -15.30 2.74
C SER A 324 -5.88 -15.48 2.22
N GLY A 325 -5.36 -14.56 1.41
CA GLY A 325 -4.03 -14.65 0.82
C GLY A 325 -2.90 -14.56 1.85
N GLY A 326 -3.01 -13.65 2.83
CA GLY A 326 -2.06 -13.56 3.94
C GLY A 326 -1.98 -14.85 4.76
N PRO A 327 -3.10 -15.36 5.30
CA PRO A 327 -3.13 -16.63 6.00
C PRO A 327 -2.64 -17.83 5.17
N PHE A 328 -2.92 -17.83 3.86
CA PHE A 328 -2.45 -18.85 2.95
C PHE A 328 -0.92 -18.85 2.87
N LEU A 329 -0.31 -17.70 2.56
CA LEU A 329 1.13 -17.59 2.37
C LEU A 329 1.89 -17.91 3.66
N LEU A 330 1.45 -17.38 4.79
CA LEU A 330 2.06 -17.67 6.10
C LEU A 330 1.97 -19.17 6.42
N SER A 331 0.78 -19.78 6.26
CA SER A 331 0.59 -21.22 6.50
C SER A 331 1.48 -22.07 5.59
N LEU A 332 1.53 -21.75 4.30
CA LEU A 332 2.34 -22.46 3.31
C LEU A 332 3.83 -22.42 3.65
N LEU A 333 4.39 -21.22 3.79
CA LEU A 333 5.82 -21.03 4.02
C LEU A 333 6.25 -21.59 5.37
N GLY A 334 5.53 -21.27 6.45
CA GLY A 334 5.96 -21.73 7.76
C GLY A 334 5.73 -23.23 8.00
N ASN A 335 4.76 -23.89 7.34
CA ASN A 335 4.66 -25.35 7.41
C ASN A 335 5.73 -26.04 6.56
N THR A 336 6.11 -25.45 5.43
CA THR A 336 7.24 -25.91 4.62
C THR A 336 8.56 -25.80 5.40
N ASP A 337 8.80 -24.69 6.08
CA ASP A 337 9.98 -24.52 6.95
C ASP A 337 9.99 -25.51 8.11
N LEU A 338 8.82 -25.71 8.76
CA LEU A 338 8.68 -26.72 9.81
C LEU A 338 8.94 -28.15 9.28
N LYS A 339 8.47 -28.49 8.07
CA LYS A 339 8.78 -29.77 7.41
C LYS A 339 10.28 -29.93 7.14
N ASN A 340 10.93 -28.87 6.67
CA ASN A 340 12.38 -28.87 6.44
C ASN A 340 13.20 -29.00 7.73
N ALA A 341 12.68 -28.52 8.86
CA ALA A 341 13.32 -28.72 10.17
C ALA A 341 13.22 -30.17 10.66
N VAL A 342 12.11 -30.86 10.43
CA VAL A 342 11.90 -32.25 10.89
C VAL A 342 12.42 -33.32 9.92
N ALA A 343 12.41 -33.03 8.62
CA ALA A 343 12.85 -33.93 7.55
C ALA A 343 13.69 -33.15 6.53
N PRO A 344 14.92 -32.75 6.90
CA PRO A 344 15.76 -31.89 6.08
C PRO A 344 16.20 -32.58 4.78
N LEU A 345 16.21 -31.81 3.70
CA LEU A 345 16.81 -32.22 2.44
C LEU A 345 18.31 -31.86 2.41
N SER A 346 19.09 -32.61 1.62
CA SER A 346 20.50 -32.32 1.43
C SER A 346 20.69 -30.97 0.75
N ARG A 347 21.30 -30.01 1.45
CA ARG A 347 21.63 -28.69 0.88
C ARG A 347 22.52 -28.80 -0.35
N LYS A 348 23.45 -29.77 -0.35
CA LYS A 348 24.32 -30.03 -1.49
C LYS A 348 23.51 -30.51 -2.70
N ALA A 349 22.59 -31.45 -2.50
CA ALA A 349 21.74 -31.97 -3.57
C ALA A 349 20.85 -30.86 -4.17
N LEU A 350 20.29 -29.99 -3.33
CA LEU A 350 19.54 -28.83 -3.80
C LEU A 350 20.41 -27.84 -4.59
N ALA A 351 21.61 -27.52 -4.10
CA ALA A 351 22.55 -26.63 -4.79
C ALA A 351 23.04 -27.20 -6.13
N GLU A 352 23.08 -28.52 -6.27
CA GLU A 352 23.43 -29.24 -7.50
C GLU A 352 22.22 -29.51 -8.40
N ASN A 353 21.02 -29.00 -8.07
CA ASN A 353 19.76 -29.26 -8.77
C ASN A 353 19.46 -30.76 -8.96
N ASP A 354 19.74 -31.57 -7.94
CA ASP A 354 19.41 -33.00 -7.94
C ASP A 354 17.91 -33.20 -8.19
N VAL A 355 17.58 -34.12 -9.09
CA VAL A 355 16.21 -34.34 -9.56
C VAL A 355 15.30 -34.80 -8.43
N ASN A 356 15.78 -35.70 -7.56
CA ASN A 356 14.96 -36.26 -6.49
C ASN A 356 14.73 -35.23 -5.38
N ALA A 357 15.78 -34.48 -4.99
CA ALA A 357 15.65 -33.40 -4.03
C ALA A 357 14.70 -32.31 -4.52
N THR A 358 14.83 -31.90 -5.80
CA THR A 358 13.95 -30.91 -6.43
C THR A 358 12.51 -31.40 -6.50
N ALA A 359 12.28 -32.64 -6.93
CA ALA A 359 10.95 -33.25 -6.96
C ALA A 359 10.31 -33.29 -5.56
N THR A 360 11.10 -33.57 -4.52
CA THR A 360 10.61 -33.59 -3.14
C THR A 360 10.22 -32.19 -2.65
N VAL A 361 10.99 -31.15 -2.99
CA VAL A 361 10.63 -29.75 -2.66
C VAL A 361 9.33 -29.35 -3.33
N LEU A 362 9.20 -29.61 -4.64
CA LEU A 362 8.00 -29.28 -5.40
C LEU A 362 6.78 -30.05 -4.86
N HIS A 363 6.94 -31.34 -4.56
CA HIS A 363 5.90 -32.16 -3.96
C HIS A 363 5.42 -31.58 -2.62
N ARG A 364 6.34 -31.25 -1.72
CA ARG A 364 6.00 -30.62 -0.42
C ARG A 364 5.26 -29.30 -0.62
N LEU A 365 5.75 -28.45 -1.55
CA LEU A 365 5.11 -27.17 -1.86
C LEU A 365 3.67 -27.37 -2.36
N ILE A 366 3.46 -28.31 -3.28
CA ILE A 366 2.13 -28.65 -3.82
C ILE A 366 1.20 -29.14 -2.70
N GLU A 367 1.64 -30.09 -1.88
CA GLU A 367 0.80 -30.68 -0.83
C GLU A 367 0.47 -29.69 0.29
N PHE A 368 1.42 -28.84 0.70
CA PHE A 368 1.12 -27.76 1.64
C PHE A 368 0.24 -26.67 1.04
N SER A 369 0.38 -26.37 -0.26
CA SER A 369 -0.49 -25.39 -0.95
C SER A 369 -1.93 -25.88 -0.98
N LYS A 370 -2.17 -27.14 -1.36
CA LYS A 370 -3.50 -27.77 -1.32
C LYS A 370 -4.14 -27.68 0.08
N ALA A 371 -3.36 -27.98 1.12
CA ALA A 371 -3.84 -27.93 2.49
C ALA A 371 -4.10 -26.49 2.98
N ALA A 372 -3.24 -25.55 2.62
CA ALA A 372 -3.39 -24.13 2.95
C ALA A 372 -4.63 -23.56 2.27
N GLU A 373 -4.81 -23.79 0.96
CA GLU A 373 -5.98 -23.37 0.19
C GLU A 373 -7.27 -23.90 0.82
N ALA A 374 -7.36 -25.22 1.05
CA ALA A 374 -8.53 -25.84 1.66
C ALA A 374 -8.84 -25.27 3.06
N SER A 375 -7.84 -24.82 3.80
CA SER A 375 -8.02 -24.22 5.12
C SER A 375 -8.53 -22.77 5.01
N VAL A 376 -7.91 -21.95 4.15
CA VAL A 376 -8.23 -20.52 4.09
C VAL A 376 -9.59 -20.24 3.45
N LEU A 377 -10.06 -21.12 2.57
CA LEU A 377 -11.41 -21.02 1.97
C LEU A 377 -12.53 -21.25 3.00
N THR A 378 -12.22 -21.71 4.21
CA THR A 378 -13.20 -21.85 5.31
C THR A 378 -13.28 -20.60 6.21
N LEU A 379 -12.40 -19.62 6.00
CA LEU A 379 -12.36 -18.41 6.81
C LEU A 379 -13.53 -17.47 6.48
N GLY A 380 -13.73 -16.48 7.35
CA GLY A 380 -14.71 -15.43 7.16
C GLY A 380 -14.29 -14.14 7.84
N ASP A 381 -15.15 -13.14 7.77
CA ASP A 381 -14.88 -11.82 8.32
C ASP A 381 -14.84 -11.85 9.86
N ILE A 382 -13.65 -11.71 10.44
CA ILE A 382 -13.46 -11.67 11.89
C ILE A 382 -13.98 -10.37 12.52
N SER A 383 -14.26 -9.35 11.71
CA SER A 383 -14.80 -8.07 12.18
C SER A 383 -16.33 -8.07 12.25
N ASP A 384 -16.98 -9.08 11.66
CA ASP A 384 -18.43 -9.27 11.81
C ASP A 384 -18.74 -9.96 13.14
N SER A 385 -19.32 -9.20 14.07
CA SER A 385 -19.75 -9.67 15.39
C SER A 385 -20.62 -10.93 15.38
N SER A 386 -21.37 -11.22 14.31
CA SER A 386 -22.24 -12.39 14.22
C SER A 386 -21.48 -13.71 14.00
N ILE A 387 -20.25 -13.64 13.49
CA ILE A 387 -19.39 -14.81 13.20
C ILE A 387 -17.98 -14.69 13.78
N ALA A 388 -17.63 -13.57 14.43
CA ALA A 388 -16.27 -13.23 14.87
C ALA A 388 -15.62 -14.32 15.71
N ASP A 389 -16.35 -14.92 16.65
CA ASP A 389 -15.81 -15.97 17.53
C ASP A 389 -15.39 -17.21 16.73
N GLU A 390 -16.26 -17.68 15.83
CA GLU A 390 -16.01 -18.85 15.00
C GLU A 390 -14.94 -18.58 13.93
N ALA A 391 -15.00 -17.42 13.27
CA ALA A 391 -14.01 -16.99 12.28
C ALA A 391 -12.61 -16.87 12.90
N THR A 392 -12.52 -16.25 14.07
CA THR A 392 -11.26 -16.12 14.83
C THR A 392 -10.76 -17.48 15.29
N ARG A 393 -11.65 -18.36 15.76
CA ARG A 393 -11.30 -19.73 16.19
C ARG A 393 -10.70 -20.53 15.03
N LEU A 394 -11.34 -20.52 13.85
CA LEU A 394 -10.82 -21.20 12.66
C LEU A 394 -9.47 -20.64 12.24
N GLN A 395 -9.32 -19.32 12.16
CA GLN A 395 -8.03 -18.69 11.84
C GLN A 395 -6.93 -19.09 12.83
N ASN A 396 -7.19 -19.01 14.13
CA ASN A 396 -6.20 -19.37 15.15
C ASN A 396 -5.85 -20.87 15.10
N GLN A 397 -6.81 -21.72 14.71
CA GLN A 397 -6.57 -23.14 14.52
C GLN A 397 -5.55 -23.41 13.41
N LEU A 398 -5.55 -22.64 12.30
CA LEU A 398 -4.55 -22.76 11.22
C LEU A 398 -3.13 -22.54 11.73
N PHE A 399 -2.95 -21.63 12.69
CA PHE A 399 -1.64 -21.23 13.19
C PHE A 399 -1.21 -21.92 14.48
N SER A 400 -2.09 -22.73 15.10
CA SER A 400 -1.77 -23.43 16.34
C SER A 400 -0.63 -24.45 16.16
N PRO A 401 0.29 -24.59 17.12
CA PRO A 401 1.37 -25.57 17.04
C PRO A 401 0.87 -27.01 16.81
N THR A 402 -0.26 -27.36 17.44
CA THR A 402 -0.87 -28.70 17.34
C THR A 402 -1.36 -28.99 15.91
N SER A 403 -2.15 -28.09 15.32
CA SER A 403 -2.65 -28.26 13.95
C SER A 403 -1.51 -28.30 12.94
N ARG A 404 -0.53 -27.41 13.08
CA ARG A 404 0.62 -27.34 12.18
C ARG A 404 1.47 -28.61 12.22
N LYS A 405 1.75 -29.12 13.43
CA LYS A 405 2.50 -30.38 13.59
C LYS A 405 1.73 -31.56 13.00
N ALA A 406 0.41 -31.62 13.20
CA ALA A 406 -0.43 -32.66 12.61
C ALA A 406 -0.39 -32.61 11.08
N LEU A 407 -0.53 -31.42 10.48
CA LEU A 407 -0.44 -31.23 9.03
C LEU A 407 0.93 -31.63 8.48
N VAL A 408 2.03 -31.13 9.07
CA VAL A 408 3.40 -31.45 8.64
C VAL A 408 3.68 -32.96 8.68
N ASN A 409 3.16 -33.65 9.70
CA ASN A 409 3.31 -35.11 9.82
C ASN A 409 2.45 -35.88 8.81
N SER A 410 1.35 -35.29 8.32
CA SER A 410 0.48 -35.91 7.32
C SER A 410 0.99 -35.83 5.89
N VAL A 411 1.88 -34.86 5.60
CA VAL A 411 2.53 -34.73 4.28
C VAL A 411 3.70 -35.69 4.21
N ASP A 412 3.51 -36.78 3.46
CA ASP A 412 4.54 -37.76 3.12
C ASP A 412 5.23 -37.40 1.81
N ASP A 413 6.54 -37.65 1.71
CA ASP A 413 7.32 -37.39 0.49
C ASP A 413 7.03 -38.43 -0.62
N SER A 414 6.37 -39.54 -0.28
CA SER A 414 6.02 -40.62 -1.23
C SER A 414 4.52 -40.75 -1.57
N GLY A 415 3.67 -39.87 -1.02
CA GLY A 415 2.23 -39.94 -1.16
C GLY A 415 1.56 -38.56 -1.19
N THR A 416 0.27 -38.53 -1.55
CA THR A 416 -0.51 -37.28 -1.66
C THR A 416 -1.58 -37.21 -0.57
N LEU A 417 -1.88 -35.99 -0.11
CA LEU A 417 -3.04 -35.74 0.73
C LEU A 417 -4.34 -35.94 -0.07
N PRO A 418 -5.39 -36.48 0.58
CA PRO A 418 -6.68 -36.65 -0.06
C PRO A 418 -7.28 -35.30 -0.49
N VAL A 419 -7.84 -35.26 -1.69
CA VAL A 419 -8.49 -34.06 -2.22
C VAL A 419 -9.75 -33.75 -1.42
N SER A 420 -9.79 -32.58 -0.78
CA SER A 420 -11.02 -32.07 -0.17
C SER A 420 -11.94 -31.52 -1.26
N GLY A 421 -12.81 -32.37 -1.81
CA GLY A 421 -13.56 -32.12 -3.04
C GLY A 421 -14.62 -31.00 -3.02
N SER A 422 -14.82 -30.28 -1.91
CA SER A 422 -15.92 -29.29 -1.78
C SER A 422 -15.55 -27.84 -2.09
N LEU A 423 -14.27 -27.49 -2.21
CA LEU A 423 -13.80 -26.10 -2.30
C LEU A 423 -13.15 -25.72 -3.64
N GLN A 424 -13.03 -26.69 -4.57
CA GLN A 424 -12.37 -26.56 -5.88
C GLN A 424 -13.01 -25.56 -6.87
N ARG A 425 -14.21 -25.02 -6.59
CA ARG A 425 -14.95 -24.20 -7.58
C ARG A 425 -14.87 -22.70 -7.33
N GLU A 426 -14.42 -22.25 -6.15
CA GLU A 426 -14.28 -20.83 -5.83
C GLU A 426 -12.93 -20.23 -6.28
N SER A 427 -11.92 -21.06 -6.57
CA SER A 427 -10.54 -20.65 -6.92
C SER A 427 -10.34 -20.08 -8.34
N ASP A 428 -11.31 -20.29 -9.25
CA ASP A 428 -11.19 -19.88 -10.67
C ASP A 428 -11.75 -18.47 -10.95
N VAL A 429 -12.16 -17.74 -9.91
CA VAL A 429 -12.74 -16.40 -10.07
C VAL A 429 -11.62 -15.37 -10.22
N ALA A 430 -11.46 -14.82 -11.43
CA ALA A 430 -10.61 -13.65 -11.64
C ALA A 430 -11.09 -12.49 -10.76
N ILE A 431 -10.20 -11.97 -9.91
CA ILE A 431 -10.51 -10.96 -8.89
C ILE A 431 -10.38 -9.54 -9.44
N GLY A 432 -9.55 -9.31 -10.47
CA GLY A 432 -9.21 -7.96 -10.92
C GLY A 432 -8.51 -7.21 -9.79
N ASP A 433 -7.33 -7.69 -9.42
CA ASP A 433 -6.49 -7.21 -8.32
C ASP A 433 -5.11 -6.79 -8.79
N THR A 434 -4.46 -5.92 -8.02
CA THR A 434 -3.10 -5.43 -8.30
C THR A 434 -2.35 -5.09 -7.02
N GLY A 435 -1.03 -5.10 -7.09
CA GLY A 435 -0.12 -4.87 -5.97
C GLY A 435 0.69 -3.58 -6.11
N ILE A 436 0.99 -2.93 -4.99
CA ILE A 436 1.91 -1.80 -4.89
C ILE A 436 2.87 -2.05 -3.73
N VAL A 437 4.16 -1.90 -3.99
CA VAL A 437 5.20 -1.85 -2.95
C VAL A 437 5.94 -0.54 -3.06
N ALA A 438 6.02 0.21 -1.96
CA ALA A 438 6.79 1.44 -1.89
C ALA A 438 7.69 1.42 -0.66
N THR A 439 8.92 1.86 -0.78
CA THR A 439 9.82 2.01 0.38
C THR A 439 10.60 3.30 0.25
N ASP A 440 10.64 4.06 1.34
CA ASP A 440 11.48 5.25 1.45
C ASP A 440 12.84 4.91 2.08
N SER A 441 13.77 5.85 1.99
CA SER A 441 15.07 5.80 2.66
C SER A 441 14.97 6.05 4.17
N ALA A 442 13.89 6.65 4.63
CA ALA A 442 13.69 7.03 6.01
C ALA A 442 13.28 5.84 6.88
N TYR A 443 11.98 5.59 7.03
CA TYR A 443 11.49 4.55 7.96
C TYR A 443 10.20 3.85 7.54
N LEU A 444 9.60 4.14 6.37
CA LEU A 444 8.34 3.53 5.95
C LEU A 444 8.51 2.61 4.74
N THR A 445 7.95 1.41 4.87
CA THR A 445 7.69 0.51 3.75
C THR A 445 6.19 0.25 3.70
N VAL A 446 5.61 0.35 2.51
CA VAL A 446 4.20 0.12 2.24
C VAL A 446 4.06 -1.09 1.32
N VAL A 447 3.16 -1.99 1.68
CA VAL A 447 2.74 -3.12 0.86
C VAL A 447 1.22 -3.05 0.75
N MET A 448 0.70 -2.97 -0.47
CA MET A 448 -0.72 -2.72 -0.71
C MET A 448 -1.25 -3.63 -1.80
N ASN A 449 -2.46 -4.12 -1.60
CA ASN A 449 -3.26 -4.76 -2.64
C ASN A 449 -4.55 -3.97 -2.87
N LEU A 450 -4.91 -3.79 -4.13
CA LEU A 450 -6.18 -3.23 -4.58
C LEU A 450 -6.97 -4.30 -5.32
N PHE A 451 -8.29 -4.22 -5.29
CA PHE A 451 -9.14 -5.15 -6.04
C PHE A 451 -10.52 -4.59 -6.36
N LEU A 452 -11.15 -5.19 -7.38
CA LEU A 452 -12.52 -4.91 -7.81
C LEU A 452 -13.47 -6.10 -7.63
N GLY A 453 -12.97 -7.32 -7.40
CA GLY A 453 -13.77 -8.56 -7.34
C GLY A 453 -14.07 -9.19 -8.71
N ALA A 454 -13.83 -8.46 -9.78
CA ALA A 454 -13.71 -8.95 -11.15
C ALA A 454 -12.82 -7.98 -11.94
N PRO A 455 -12.15 -8.42 -13.02
CA PRO A 455 -11.56 -7.48 -13.96
C PRO A 455 -12.61 -6.48 -14.47
N PHE A 456 -12.32 -5.18 -14.41
CA PHE A 456 -13.24 -4.07 -14.69
C PHE A 456 -14.48 -3.97 -13.76
N GLY A 457 -14.47 -4.72 -12.65
CA GLY A 457 -15.54 -4.72 -11.66
C GLY A 457 -16.87 -5.22 -12.24
N SER A 458 -17.96 -4.51 -11.96
CA SER A 458 -19.30 -4.89 -12.44
C SER A 458 -19.56 -4.48 -13.90
N GLY A 459 -18.64 -3.75 -14.54
CA GLY A 459 -18.86 -3.15 -15.86
C GLY A 459 -19.77 -1.91 -15.83
N LEU A 460 -20.33 -1.56 -14.67
CA LEU A 460 -21.14 -0.35 -14.49
C LEU A 460 -20.28 0.88 -14.28
N VAL A 461 -20.73 2.01 -14.84
CA VAL A 461 -20.16 3.34 -14.60
C VAL A 461 -21.22 4.24 -13.99
N VAL A 462 -20.91 4.89 -12.87
CA VAL A 462 -21.85 5.80 -12.21
C VAL A 462 -22.20 6.94 -13.19
N PRO A 463 -23.50 7.18 -13.47
CA PRO A 463 -23.92 8.12 -14.51
C PRO A 463 -23.32 9.52 -14.34
N ASN A 464 -22.77 10.07 -15.42
CA ASN A 464 -22.14 11.40 -15.48
C ASN A 464 -20.92 11.60 -14.57
N THR A 465 -20.19 10.54 -14.23
CA THR A 465 -18.99 10.66 -13.37
C THR A 465 -17.74 10.02 -13.97
N GLY A 466 -17.90 9.01 -14.84
CA GLY A 466 -16.77 8.22 -15.35
C GLY A 466 -16.17 7.22 -14.33
N VAL A 467 -16.71 7.12 -13.11
CA VAL A 467 -16.24 6.17 -12.10
C VAL A 467 -16.92 4.82 -12.30
N HIS A 468 -16.15 3.78 -12.58
CA HIS A 468 -16.65 2.42 -12.71
C HIS A 468 -16.67 1.68 -11.37
N LEU A 469 -17.61 0.75 -11.20
CA LEU A 469 -17.92 0.14 -9.91
C LEU A 469 -17.29 -1.23 -9.74
N ASN A 470 -16.90 -1.55 -8.49
CA ASN A 470 -16.47 -2.90 -8.11
C ASN A 470 -17.62 -3.93 -8.29
N ALA A 471 -17.27 -5.21 -8.20
CA ALA A 471 -18.18 -6.35 -8.15
C ALA A 471 -17.91 -7.21 -6.89
N ALA A 472 -17.51 -6.60 -5.78
CA ALA A 472 -16.99 -7.32 -4.61
C ALA A 472 -17.99 -8.29 -3.97
N LEU A 473 -19.31 -8.06 -4.05
CA LEU A 473 -20.30 -8.95 -3.45
C LEU A 473 -20.38 -10.33 -4.14
N ARG A 474 -19.84 -10.46 -5.36
CA ARG A 474 -19.75 -11.76 -6.03
C ARG A 474 -18.75 -12.71 -5.36
N LEU A 475 -17.88 -12.19 -4.51
CA LEU A 475 -16.85 -12.95 -3.80
C LEU A 475 -17.41 -13.66 -2.54
N PHE A 476 -18.67 -13.40 -2.17
CA PHE A 476 -19.36 -14.23 -1.18
C PHE A 476 -19.74 -15.59 -1.77
N SER A 477 -19.66 -16.62 -0.93
CA SER A 477 -20.08 -17.97 -1.28
C SER A 477 -21.58 -18.04 -1.56
N ASN A 478 -21.96 -18.89 -2.50
CA ASN A 478 -23.36 -19.15 -2.82
C ASN A 478 -23.87 -20.41 -2.09
N ALA A 479 -24.83 -20.23 -1.18
CA ALA A 479 -25.44 -21.31 -0.40
C ALA A 479 -25.98 -22.49 -1.24
N THR A 480 -26.38 -22.24 -2.49
CA THR A 480 -26.89 -23.29 -3.39
C THR A 480 -25.81 -24.20 -3.99
N LEU A 481 -24.55 -23.76 -3.95
CA LEU A 481 -23.42 -24.47 -4.59
C LEU A 481 -22.55 -25.25 -3.60
N VAL A 482 -22.73 -25.03 -2.30
CA VAL A 482 -21.87 -25.60 -1.25
C VAL A 482 -22.66 -26.63 -0.44
N ASN A 483 -22.51 -27.91 -0.79
CA ASN A 483 -23.03 -29.02 0.00
C ASN A 483 -22.03 -29.34 1.12
N SER A 484 -22.07 -28.57 2.21
CA SER A 484 -21.13 -28.71 3.33
C SER A 484 -21.87 -28.97 4.64
N SER A 485 -21.37 -29.94 5.41
CA SER A 485 -21.76 -30.17 6.82
C SER A 485 -21.15 -29.14 7.78
N LYS A 486 -20.30 -28.24 7.30
CA LYS A 486 -19.67 -27.15 8.07
C LYS A 486 -20.31 -25.80 7.73
N PRO A 487 -20.44 -24.88 8.71
CA PRO A 487 -20.93 -23.53 8.47
C PRO A 487 -20.03 -22.80 7.48
N ILE A 488 -20.65 -22.14 6.50
CA ILE A 488 -19.97 -21.30 5.50
C ILE A 488 -19.89 -19.89 6.10
N LEU A 489 -18.69 -19.45 6.46
CA LEU A 489 -18.50 -18.14 7.08
C LEU A 489 -18.48 -17.00 6.06
N ASN A 490 -18.13 -17.28 4.80
CA ASN A 490 -18.13 -16.33 3.69
C ASN A 490 -19.51 -16.16 3.04
N MET A 491 -20.58 -16.10 3.82
CA MET A 491 -21.94 -15.83 3.32
C MET A 491 -22.22 -14.32 3.34
N ILE A 492 -22.96 -13.78 2.36
CA ILE A 492 -23.33 -12.36 2.36
C ILE A 492 -24.21 -12.02 3.58
N ALA A 493 -23.88 -10.92 4.27
CA ALA A 493 -24.66 -10.38 5.38
C ALA A 493 -24.42 -8.87 5.52
N SER A 494 -25.32 -8.18 6.20
CA SER A 494 -25.27 -6.73 6.45
C SER A 494 -23.90 -6.30 7.00
N GLY A 495 -23.22 -5.37 6.33
CA GLY A 495 -21.92 -4.83 6.77
C GLY A 495 -20.71 -5.77 6.67
N ARG A 496 -20.92 -7.04 6.33
CA ARG A 496 -19.86 -8.06 6.22
C ARG A 496 -18.96 -7.79 5.01
N ARG A 497 -17.68 -8.14 5.12
CA ARG A 497 -16.71 -8.12 4.01
C ARG A 497 -16.52 -9.53 3.45
N PRO A 498 -16.39 -9.68 2.12
CA PRO A 498 -16.18 -10.99 1.51
C PRO A 498 -14.76 -11.48 1.78
N LEU A 499 -14.56 -12.79 1.74
CA LEU A 499 -13.24 -13.40 1.71
C LEU A 499 -12.53 -13.04 0.40
N VAL A 500 -11.29 -12.56 0.48
CA VAL A 500 -10.52 -12.13 -0.71
C VAL A 500 -9.09 -12.70 -0.70
N PRO A 501 -8.66 -13.39 -1.77
CA PRO A 501 -7.37 -14.08 -1.81
C PRO A 501 -6.20 -13.17 -2.23
N VAL A 502 -6.12 -11.96 -1.67
CA VAL A 502 -4.98 -11.05 -1.86
C VAL A 502 -4.06 -11.04 -0.63
N SER A 503 -2.76 -10.83 -0.83
CA SER A 503 -1.71 -11.15 0.15
C SER A 503 -0.63 -10.06 0.28
N PRO A 504 -0.96 -8.85 0.77
CA PRO A 504 0.09 -7.90 1.11
C PRO A 504 0.84 -8.40 2.34
N VAL A 505 2.07 -8.88 2.13
CA VAL A 505 2.92 -9.50 3.15
C VAL A 505 4.23 -8.72 3.29
N TYR A 506 4.66 -8.55 4.54
CA TYR A 506 5.94 -7.95 4.86
C TYR A 506 6.84 -8.99 5.55
N LEU A 507 8.06 -9.13 5.07
CA LEU A 507 9.08 -10.01 5.62
C LEU A 507 10.21 -9.17 6.17
N SER A 508 10.69 -9.53 7.37
CA SER A 508 11.89 -8.92 7.94
C SER A 508 12.70 -9.92 8.76
N THR A 509 14.02 -9.76 8.76
CA THR A 509 14.91 -10.63 9.54
C THR A 509 14.58 -10.57 11.04
N THR A 510 14.34 -11.72 11.67
CA THR A 510 13.86 -11.81 13.06
C THR A 510 14.84 -11.24 14.09
N GLN A 511 16.15 -11.38 13.86
CA GLN A 511 17.17 -11.03 14.87
C GLN A 511 18.01 -9.79 14.52
N ARG A 512 17.88 -9.22 13.32
CA ARG A 512 18.72 -8.13 12.85
C ARG A 512 17.89 -6.90 12.55
N LYS A 513 18.05 -5.83 13.36
CA LYS A 513 17.36 -4.55 13.11
C LYS A 513 17.68 -3.97 11.72
N CYS A 514 18.89 -4.16 11.21
CA CYS A 514 19.34 -3.71 9.88
C CYS A 514 19.45 -4.84 8.85
N GLY A 515 18.69 -5.94 9.01
CA GLY A 515 18.72 -7.04 8.05
C GLY A 515 17.80 -6.84 6.83
N ILE A 516 17.69 -7.89 6.04
CA ILE A 516 16.87 -7.93 4.82
C ILE A 516 15.40 -7.72 5.16
N ARG A 517 14.74 -6.93 4.33
CA ARG A 517 13.33 -6.58 4.42
C ARG A 517 12.72 -6.68 3.04
N VAL A 518 11.56 -7.31 2.93
CA VAL A 518 10.89 -7.54 1.65
C VAL A 518 9.42 -7.20 1.83
N GLY A 519 8.87 -6.42 0.90
CA GLY A 519 7.44 -6.25 0.74
C GLY A 519 7.00 -7.08 -0.45
N VAL A 520 6.01 -7.95 -0.25
CA VAL A 520 5.54 -8.90 -1.25
C VAL A 520 4.04 -8.73 -1.43
N THR A 521 3.64 -8.70 -2.70
CA THR A 521 2.25 -8.59 -3.13
C THR A 521 2.13 -9.28 -4.48
N SER A 522 0.96 -9.83 -4.77
CA SER A 522 0.65 -10.45 -6.06
C SER A 522 -0.68 -9.97 -6.61
N SER A 523 -0.92 -10.26 -7.89
CA SER A 523 -2.23 -10.25 -8.55
C SER A 523 -2.63 -11.67 -8.96
N GLY A 524 -3.91 -11.90 -9.26
CA GLY A 524 -4.40 -13.23 -9.67
C GLY A 524 -4.91 -14.11 -8.52
N GLY A 525 -5.22 -13.51 -7.36
CA GLY A 525 -5.82 -14.21 -6.23
C GLY A 525 -4.89 -15.27 -5.59
N ILE A 526 -5.43 -16.47 -5.34
CA ILE A 526 -4.70 -17.50 -4.58
C ILE A 526 -3.48 -18.03 -5.37
N TRP A 527 -3.58 -18.09 -6.70
CA TRP A 527 -2.49 -18.45 -7.59
C TRP A 527 -1.35 -17.43 -7.52
N GLY A 528 -1.68 -16.13 -7.52
CA GLY A 528 -0.68 -15.09 -7.28
C GLY A 528 0.00 -15.21 -5.91
N SER A 529 -0.76 -15.60 -4.88
CA SER A 529 -0.18 -15.85 -3.55
C SER A 529 0.75 -17.07 -3.55
N LEU A 530 0.46 -18.10 -4.35
CA LEU A 530 1.35 -19.24 -4.56
C LEU A 530 2.61 -18.85 -5.36
N ASP A 531 2.47 -17.98 -6.36
CA ASP A 531 3.61 -17.46 -7.12
C ASP A 531 4.54 -16.64 -6.20
N SER A 532 3.96 -15.84 -5.31
CA SER A 532 4.72 -15.12 -4.27
C SER A 532 5.54 -16.08 -3.40
N ALA A 533 4.96 -17.22 -3.02
CA ALA A 533 5.64 -18.24 -2.21
C ALA A 533 6.81 -18.94 -2.94
N GLN A 534 6.87 -18.87 -4.26
CA GLN A 534 7.94 -19.46 -5.08
C GLN A 534 9.09 -18.48 -5.34
N VAL A 535 8.81 -17.17 -5.27
CA VAL A 535 9.81 -16.11 -5.42
C VAL A 535 10.59 -15.91 -4.11
N ASP A 536 9.92 -16.07 -2.97
CA ASP A 536 10.48 -16.00 -1.61
C ASP A 536 11.19 -17.30 -1.19
#